data_AF-A0A9Q3FF91-F1
#
_entry.id   AF-A0A9Q3FF91-F1
#
_cell.length_a   1.000
_cell.length_b   1.000
_cell.length_c   1.000
_cell.angle_alpha   90.00
_cell.angle_beta   90.00
_cell.angle_gamma   90.00
#
_symmetry.space_group_name_H-M   'P 1'
#
loop_
_entity.id
_entity.type
_entity.pdbx_description
1 polymer ?
#
loop_
_entity_poly.entity_id
_entity_poly.type
_entity_poly.pdbx_seq_one_letter_code
_entity_poly.pdbx_strand_id
1 'polypeptide(L)'
;MKENSTSLMEYFIIGQNTDSVASEHLSEDRTLGRVKTCFWLPNGRKDVAEYCQTCDRCQKANRATGNKFGMMVQIQEPKSPLEIFHMDWVPATPPGGDRS
;
A
#
# COMPACT_ATOMS: atom_id res chain seq x y z
N MET A 1 34.73 -7.27 1.89
CA MET A 1 34.12 -8.60 2.14
C MET A 1 33.87 -8.77 3.64
N LYS A 2 32.80 -8.18 4.19
CA LYS A 2 32.33 -8.43 5.56
C LYS A 2 30.80 -8.31 5.60
N GLU A 3 30.13 -9.08 4.76
CA GLU A 3 28.67 -9.14 4.72
C GLU A 3 28.34 -10.59 4.38
N ASN A 4 27.76 -11.35 5.31
CA ASN A 4 26.87 -12.49 4.96
C ASN A 4 26.34 -13.33 6.12
N SER A 5 26.84 -13.23 7.36
CA SER A 5 26.34 -14.14 8.42
C SER A 5 25.24 -13.54 9.30
N THR A 6 25.30 -12.25 9.63
CA THR A 6 24.29 -11.57 10.47
C THR A 6 23.03 -11.23 9.68
N SER A 7 23.19 -10.71 8.46
CA SER A 7 22.08 -10.34 7.57
C SER A 7 21.13 -11.50 7.30
N LEU A 8 21.64 -12.72 7.04
CA LEU A 8 20.79 -13.89 6.76
C LEU A 8 19.94 -14.33 7.97
N MET A 9 20.47 -14.21 9.19
CA MET A 9 19.72 -14.53 10.41
C MET A 9 18.66 -13.47 10.70
N GLU A 10 19.00 -12.20 10.52
CA GLU A 10 18.05 -11.08 10.64
C GLU A 10 16.91 -11.22 9.62
N TYR A 11 17.25 -11.57 8.38
CA TYR A 11 16.28 -11.81 7.31
C TYR A 11 15.39 -13.03 7.60
N PHE A 12 15.93 -14.11 8.15
CA PHE A 12 15.16 -15.28 8.57
C PHE A 12 14.19 -14.94 9.71
N ILE A 13 14.64 -14.18 10.71
CA ILE A 13 13.81 -13.74 11.83
C ILE A 13 12.66 -12.86 11.34
N ILE A 14 12.93 -11.89 10.45
CA ILE A 14 11.90 -11.03 9.86
C ILE A 14 10.93 -11.84 9.01
N GLY A 15 11.44 -12.78 8.20
CA GLY A 15 10.63 -13.68 7.38
C GLY A 15 9.66 -14.53 8.20
N GLN A 16 10.15 -15.23 9.23
CA GLN A 16 9.28 -16.03 10.11
C GLN A 16 8.18 -15.19 10.79
N ASN A 17 8.51 -13.96 11.16
CA ASN A 17 7.57 -13.05 11.83
C ASN A 17 6.58 -12.36 10.88
N THR A 18 6.78 -12.46 9.56
CA THR A 18 5.91 -11.85 8.52
C THR A 18 5.22 -12.86 7.61
N ASP A 19 5.72 -14.09 7.53
CA ASP A 19 5.17 -15.17 6.70
C ASP A 19 4.42 -16.23 7.52
N SER A 20 4.44 -16.13 8.85
CA SER A 20 3.66 -17.01 9.72
C SER A 20 2.15 -16.82 9.49
N VAL A 21 1.38 -17.90 9.65
CA VAL A 21 -0.10 -17.89 9.47
C VAL A 21 -0.79 -16.84 10.35
N ALA A 22 -0.19 -16.51 11.51
CA ALA A 22 -0.70 -15.51 12.45
C ALA A 22 -0.19 -14.08 12.18
N SER A 23 0.73 -13.89 11.24
CA SER A 23 1.32 -12.60 10.91
C SER A 23 1.16 -12.39 9.42
N GLU A 24 -0.03 -11.96 9.03
CA GLU A 24 -0.33 -11.57 7.65
C GLU A 24 0.56 -10.38 7.26
N HIS A 25 1.34 -10.49 6.17
CA HIS A 25 2.26 -9.46 5.60
C HIS A 25 2.03 -8.03 6.10
N LEU A 26 2.57 -7.74 7.29
CA LEU A 26 2.29 -6.53 8.04
C LEU A 26 3.01 -5.32 7.41
N SER A 27 2.52 -4.11 7.69
CA SER A 27 3.26 -2.89 7.35
C SER A 27 4.62 -2.85 8.05
N GLU A 28 5.59 -2.13 7.47
CA GLU A 28 6.97 -1.99 7.98
C GLU A 28 6.99 -1.69 9.49
N ASP A 29 6.22 -0.69 9.95
CA ASP A 29 6.18 -0.29 11.36
C ASP A 29 5.62 -1.40 12.28
N ARG A 30 4.62 -2.16 11.80
CA ARG A 30 4.03 -3.27 12.56
C ARG A 30 4.99 -4.45 12.65
N THR A 31 5.66 -4.77 11.54
CA THR A 31 6.73 -5.78 11.50
C THR A 31 7.86 -5.41 12.46
N LEU A 32 8.32 -4.16 12.42
CA LEU A 32 9.35 -3.66 13.33
C LEU A 32 8.93 -3.76 14.80
N GLY A 33 7.68 -3.37 15.11
CA GLY A 33 7.12 -3.48 16.46
C GLY A 33 7.14 -4.92 16.98
N ARG A 34 6.76 -5.88 16.14
CA ARG A 34 6.71 -7.30 16.48
C ARG A 34 8.08 -7.98 16.54
N VAL A 35 9.03 -7.57 15.70
CA VAL A 35 10.41 -8.08 15.80
C VAL A 35 11.06 -7.60 17.10
N LYS A 36 10.82 -6.35 17.50
CA LYS A 36 11.33 -5.77 18.75
C LYS A 36 10.81 -6.44 20.02
N THR A 37 9.67 -7.13 20.00
CA THR A 37 9.18 -7.86 21.19
C THR A 37 9.98 -9.12 21.49
N CYS A 38 10.64 -9.70 20.48
CA CYS A 38 11.32 -10.98 20.60
C CYS A 38 12.84 -10.86 20.43
N PHE A 39 13.32 -9.85 19.69
CA PHE A 39 14.72 -9.71 19.33
C PHE A 39 15.18 -8.25 19.39
N TRP A 40 16.40 -8.03 19.86
CA TRP A 40 17.09 -6.75 19.71
C TRP A 40 17.92 -6.76 18.44
N LEU A 41 17.58 -5.90 17.48
CA LEU A 41 18.29 -5.73 16.22
C LEU A 41 18.96 -4.34 16.16
N PRO A 42 20.29 -4.25 15.93
CA PRO A 42 20.99 -2.97 15.92
C PRO A 42 20.52 -2.05 14.78
N ASN A 43 20.17 -2.60 13.62
CA ASN A 43 19.66 -1.86 12.46
C ASN A 43 18.23 -2.27 12.05
N GLY A 44 17.42 -2.77 12.99
CA GLY A 44 16.17 -3.45 12.66
C GLY A 44 15.17 -2.65 11.80
N ARG A 45 15.17 -1.31 11.86
CA ARG A 45 14.33 -0.50 10.94
C ARG A 45 14.81 -0.63 9.49
N LYS A 46 16.12 -0.58 9.25
CA LYS A 46 16.71 -0.72 7.91
C LYS A 46 16.46 -2.12 7.36
N ASP A 47 16.67 -3.15 8.19
CA ASP A 47 16.54 -4.54 7.75
C ASP A 47 15.07 -4.91 7.45
N VAL A 48 14.13 -4.41 8.26
CA VAL A 48 12.68 -4.57 8.00
C VAL A 48 12.26 -3.81 6.74
N ALA A 49 12.76 -2.59 6.52
CA ALA A 49 12.48 -1.82 5.31
C ALA A 49 13.00 -2.53 4.05
N GLU A 50 14.23 -3.07 4.11
CA GLU A 50 14.83 -3.84 3.02
C GLU A 50 14.02 -5.11 2.72
N TYR A 51 13.64 -5.86 3.75
CA TYR A 51 12.76 -7.04 3.61
C TYR A 51 11.40 -6.68 2.98
N CYS A 52 10.76 -5.59 3.41
CA CYS A 52 9.48 -5.16 2.85
C CYS A 52 9.61 -4.76 1.37
N GLN A 53 10.75 -4.24 0.93
CA GLN A 53 11.02 -3.88 -0.47
C GLN A 53 11.25 -5.10 -1.37
N THR A 54 11.85 -6.16 -0.84
CA THR A 54 12.17 -7.40 -1.58
C THR A 54 11.05 -8.45 -1.50
N CYS A 55 10.09 -8.32 -0.58
CA CYS A 55 8.99 -9.26 -0.43
C CYS A 55 7.95 -9.15 -1.56
N ASP A 56 7.93 -10.16 -2.44
CA ASP A 56 7.01 -10.25 -3.59
C ASP A 56 5.53 -10.08 -3.22
N ARG A 57 5.09 -10.64 -2.09
CA ARG A 57 3.67 -10.55 -1.68
C ARG A 57 3.30 -9.13 -1.29
N CYS A 58 4.15 -8.48 -0.48
CA CYS A 58 3.97 -7.09 -0.07
C CYS A 58 3.97 -6.15 -1.28
N GLN A 59 4.91 -6.33 -2.20
CA GLN A 59 5.05 -5.49 -3.39
C GLN A 59 3.88 -5.64 -4.37
N LYS A 60 3.28 -6.84 -4.48
CA LYS A 60 2.09 -7.07 -5.31
C LYS A 60 0.82 -6.52 -4.67
N ALA A 61 0.64 -6.69 -3.36
CA ALA A 61 -0.57 -6.28 -2.65
C ALA A 61 -0.65 -4.75 -2.45
N ASN A 62 0.47 -4.11 -2.09
CA ASN A 62 0.53 -2.68 -1.76
C ASN A 62 1.10 -1.84 -2.92
N ARG A 63 1.05 -2.35 -4.14
CA ARG A 63 1.47 -1.57 -5.31
C ARG A 63 0.63 -0.28 -5.35
N ALA A 64 1.29 0.86 -5.46
CA ALA A 64 0.60 2.11 -5.72
C ALA A 64 -0.16 2.00 -7.06
N THR A 65 -1.47 1.79 -6.98
CA THR A 65 -2.35 1.60 -8.15
C THR A 65 -2.83 2.92 -8.74
N GLY A 66 -2.59 4.03 -8.06
CA GLY A 66 -2.87 5.37 -8.56
C GLY A 66 -1.75 5.86 -9.47
N ASN A 67 -2.12 6.44 -10.63
CA ASN A 67 -1.23 7.40 -11.26
C ASN A 67 -0.86 8.45 -10.20
N LYS A 68 0.40 8.91 -10.20
CA LYS A 68 0.78 10.10 -9.42
C LYS A 68 -0.28 11.15 -9.72
N PHE A 69 -0.87 11.76 -8.69
CA PHE A 69 -1.88 12.81 -8.87
C PHE A 69 -1.35 13.75 -9.97
N GLY A 70 -1.99 13.70 -11.13
CA GLY A 70 -1.57 14.51 -12.27
C GLY A 70 -1.69 15.97 -11.88
N MET A 71 -0.96 16.84 -12.57
CA MET A 71 -1.23 18.27 -12.47
C MET A 71 -2.71 18.49 -12.79
N MET A 72 -3.45 19.05 -11.85
CA MET A 72 -4.86 19.37 -12.03
C MET A 72 -4.95 20.39 -13.17
N VAL A 73 -5.36 19.92 -14.35
CA VAL A 73 -5.51 20.80 -15.51
C VAL A 73 -6.75 21.63 -15.29
N GLN A 74 -6.59 22.96 -15.37
CA GLN A 74 -7.73 23.86 -15.33
C GLN A 74 -8.55 23.69 -16.60
N ILE A 75 -9.83 23.35 -16.42
CA ILE A 75 -10.79 23.27 -17.53
C ILE A 75 -11.09 24.70 -18.00
N GLN A 76 -11.16 24.90 -19.31
CA GLN A 76 -11.55 26.20 -19.87
C GLN A 76 -13.04 26.46 -19.60
N GLU A 77 -13.36 27.63 -19.07
CA GLU A 77 -14.75 28.00 -18.81
C GLU A 77 -15.51 28.19 -20.14
N PRO A 78 -16.72 27.63 -20.27
CA PRO A 78 -17.57 27.88 -21.43
C PRO A 78 -17.95 29.36 -21.50
N LYS A 79 -17.91 29.92 -22.71
CA LYS A 79 -18.14 31.35 -22.98
C LYS A 79 -19.61 31.67 -23.25
N SER A 80 -20.42 30.65 -23.54
CA SER A 80 -21.82 30.79 -23.92
C SER A 80 -22.71 29.70 -23.29
N PRO A 81 -24.00 29.98 -23.08
CA PRO A 81 -24.94 28.95 -22.62
C PRO A 81 -24.97 27.76 -23.58
N LEU A 82 -25.05 26.53 -23.02
CA LEU A 82 -25.19 25.27 -23.76
C LEU A 82 -23.97 24.87 -24.63
N GLU A 83 -22.80 25.43 -24.36
CA GLU A 83 -21.56 25.11 -25.09
C GLU A 83 -20.97 23.73 -24.73
N ILE A 84 -21.05 23.35 -23.45
CA ILE A 84 -20.47 22.11 -22.93
C ILE A 84 -21.47 21.44 -21.98
N PHE A 85 -21.70 20.13 -22.19
CA PHE A 85 -22.49 19.28 -21.32
C PHE A 85 -21.61 18.16 -20.75
N HIS A 86 -21.49 18.11 -19.43
CA HIS A 86 -20.87 16.98 -18.74
C HIS A 86 -21.96 16.01 -18.32
N MET A 87 -21.89 14.78 -18.81
CA MET A 87 -22.81 13.71 -18.46
C MET A 87 -22.02 12.55 -17.87
N ASP A 88 -22.60 11.92 -16.85
CA ASP A 88 -22.06 10.70 -16.25
C ASP A 88 -23.20 9.71 -16.02
N TRP A 89 -22.87 8.42 -15.96
CA TRP A 89 -23.84 7.38 -15.67
C TRP A 89 -23.89 7.16 -14.16
N VAL A 90 -25.08 7.32 -13.59
CA VAL A 90 -25.32 6.93 -12.22
C VAL A 90 -25.59 5.41 -12.21
N PRO A 91 -24.84 4.61 -11.43
CA PRO A 91 -25.10 3.18 -11.32
C PRO A 91 -26.51 2.94 -10.76
N ALA A 92 -27.05 1.74 -10.98
CA ALA A 92 -28.42 1.39 -10.64
C ALA A 92 -28.78 1.82 -9.20
N THR A 93 -29.72 2.74 -9.10
CA THR A 93 -30.34 3.11 -7.83
C THR A 93 -31.43 2.10 -7.49
N PRO A 94 -31.78 1.95 -6.19
CA PRO A 94 -32.97 1.20 -5.81
C PRO A 94 -34.19 1.71 -6.60
N PRO A 95 -35.16 0.83 -6.93
CA PRO A 95 -36.37 1.26 -7.62
C PRO A 95 -36.99 2.44 -6.88
N GLY A 96 -37.22 3.54 -7.60
CA GLY A 96 -37.83 4.73 -7.03
C GLY A 96 -39.17 4.33 -6.41
N GLY A 97 -39.31 4.58 -5.10
CA GLY A 97 -40.51 4.22 -4.35
C GLY A 97 -41.77 4.76 -5.04
N ASP A 98 -42.84 3.96 -5.02
CA ASP A 98 -44.15 4.37 -5.52
C ASP A 98 -44.55 5.68 -4.82
N ARG A 99 -44.90 6.68 -5.63
CA ARG A 99 -45.54 7.90 -5.12
C ARG A 99 -47.05 7.64 -5.12
N SER A 100 -47.49 6.68 -4.31
CA SER A 100 -48.90 6.45 -4.01
C SER A 100 -49.33 7.30 -2.83
#